data_AF-A0AAX3IA89-F1
#
_entry.id   AF-A0AAX3IA89-F1
#
_cell.length_a   1.000
_cell.length_b   1.000
_cell.length_c   1.000
_cell.angle_alpha   90.00
_cell.angle_beta   90.00
_cell.angle_gamma   90.00
#
_symmetry.space_group_name_H-M   'P 1'
#
loop_
_entity.id
_entity.type
_entity.pdbx_description
1 polymer ?
#
loop_
_entity_poly.entity_id
_entity_poly.type
_entity_poly.pdbx_seq_one_letter_code
_entity_poly.pdbx_strand_id
1 'polypeptide(L)'
;MRALALRFFIILLLFSDYLILTFHAPAVFAAWREGAVLFYILLTVLIVFFQAGTQHSIPRKYKEQLLIFAFFLMFYVLCGELTDGSFRMFRSFAMPIIFALMVNAICRDLELEVKLRLIFSTLVAVTLICGGYAVYQYLTITGAEQFWYWPLLTEKGFELEAYNSMREGSARMSGFFTGTLEFNAFVLNTALFASCLLVQAIRKGKYTLSFIGYVLVVIFSTLVICYGSVRTAVIGMVSAVFFLIVLQMFKRKMLINALGYSYFVMFTSSIFLYLALGYTDDLSALDRVRQWYVVLESLGSMPLGLGFGAIGPGQAHWYDSLWLNLLASAGYLGLAIMIGLILFYAKIVAVTQQLRAGGSAFMAGVADYLVISYPFFLSSFFFQSYTNSVVLYLFVLVIVVVMYDSKYRKI
;
A
#
# COMPACT_ATOMS: atom_id res chain seq x y z
N MET A 1 -19.33 -9.97 15.26
CA MET A 1 -18.13 -10.82 14.97
C MET A 1 -17.36 -10.38 13.72
N ARG A 2 -17.96 -10.24 12.52
CA ARG A 2 -17.21 -9.92 11.29
C ARG A 2 -16.54 -8.54 11.25
N ALA A 3 -17.19 -7.52 11.82
CA ALA A 3 -16.58 -6.20 12.00
C ALA A 3 -15.32 -6.24 12.88
N LEU A 4 -15.33 -7.09 13.91
CA LEU A 4 -14.15 -7.32 14.77
C LEU A 4 -13.05 -8.05 14.00
N ALA A 5 -13.40 -9.04 13.17
CA ALA A 5 -12.45 -9.74 12.32
C ALA A 5 -11.71 -8.79 11.36
N LEU A 6 -12.42 -7.85 10.72
CA LEU A 6 -11.80 -6.83 9.86
C LEU A 6 -10.76 -6.00 10.62
N ARG A 7 -11.14 -5.50 11.81
CA ARG A 7 -10.23 -4.73 12.68
C ARG A 7 -9.05 -5.57 13.11
N PHE A 8 -9.28 -6.82 13.50
CA PHE A 8 -8.25 -7.76 13.92
C PHE A 8 -7.21 -7.97 12.81
N PHE A 9 -7.61 -8.25 11.56
CA PHE A 9 -6.66 -8.43 10.47
C PHE A 9 -5.86 -7.15 10.16
N ILE A 10 -6.49 -5.97 10.22
CA ILE A 10 -5.79 -4.70 10.01
C ILE A 10 -4.79 -4.41 11.12
N ILE A 11 -5.19 -4.61 12.39
CA ILE A 11 -4.32 -4.39 13.55
C ILE A 11 -3.17 -5.41 13.54
N LEU A 12 -3.46 -6.68 13.32
CA LEU A 12 -2.45 -7.74 13.23
C LEU A 12 -1.45 -7.46 12.11
N LEU A 13 -1.92 -6.95 10.97
CA LEU A 13 -1.06 -6.52 9.86
C LEU A 13 -0.14 -5.36 10.27
N LEU A 14 -0.66 -4.34 10.95
CA LEU A 14 0.09 -3.14 11.37
C LEU A 14 1.09 -3.44 12.51
N PHE A 15 0.75 -4.35 13.42
CA PHE A 15 1.58 -4.72 14.57
C PHE A 15 2.34 -6.03 14.36
N SER A 16 2.35 -6.60 13.15
CA SER A 16 2.95 -7.92 12.89
C SER A 16 4.39 -7.98 13.37
N ASP A 17 5.22 -7.02 12.97
CA ASP A 17 6.65 -6.99 13.34
C ASP A 17 6.84 -6.79 14.84
N TYR A 18 6.05 -5.90 15.44
CA TYR A 18 6.06 -5.68 16.89
C TYR A 18 5.74 -6.96 17.67
N LEU A 19 4.71 -7.72 17.26
CA LEU A 19 4.35 -8.97 17.89
C LEU A 19 5.42 -10.05 17.69
N ILE A 20 5.96 -10.17 16.47
CA ILE A 20 7.00 -11.16 16.15
C ILE A 20 8.26 -10.93 16.95
N LEU A 21 8.71 -9.67 17.05
CA LEU A 21 9.93 -9.31 17.77
C LEU A 21 9.72 -9.41 19.28
N THR A 22 8.66 -8.82 19.82
CA THR A 22 8.43 -8.74 21.28
C THR A 22 8.16 -10.12 21.89
N PHE A 23 7.34 -10.94 21.24
CA PHE A 23 6.99 -12.27 21.76
C PHE A 23 7.95 -13.38 21.33
N HIS A 24 9.06 -13.03 20.67
CA HIS A 24 9.99 -14.02 20.10
C HIS A 24 9.25 -15.08 19.27
N ALA A 25 8.24 -14.64 18.52
CA ALA A 25 7.35 -15.57 17.83
C ALA A 25 8.16 -16.42 16.84
N PRO A 26 7.82 -17.72 16.68
CA PRO A 26 8.50 -18.60 15.75
C PRO A 26 8.52 -18.00 14.34
N ALA A 27 9.56 -18.29 13.56
CA ALA A 27 9.67 -17.83 12.16
C ALA A 27 8.44 -18.19 11.32
N VAL A 28 7.75 -19.30 11.65
CA VAL A 28 6.49 -19.72 11.02
C VAL A 28 5.37 -18.68 11.20
N PHE A 29 5.30 -18.02 12.36
CA PHE A 29 4.31 -16.97 12.60
C PHE A 29 4.56 -15.73 11.72
N ALA A 30 5.79 -15.47 11.28
CA ALA A 30 6.07 -14.38 10.33
C ALA A 30 5.38 -14.57 8.96
N ALA A 31 5.01 -15.82 8.65
CA ALA A 31 4.27 -16.20 7.45
C ALA A 31 2.76 -16.38 7.70
N TRP A 32 2.20 -15.77 8.76
CA TRP A 32 0.78 -15.93 9.11
C TRP A 32 -0.16 -15.43 7.99
N ARG A 33 0.25 -14.39 7.24
CA ARG A 33 -0.53 -13.85 6.11
C ARG A 33 -0.66 -14.89 5.02
N GLU A 34 0.45 -15.54 4.71
CA GLU A 34 0.57 -16.62 3.74
C GLU A 34 -0.26 -17.83 4.16
N GLY A 35 -0.16 -18.25 5.43
CA GLY A 35 -0.97 -19.34 5.97
C GLY A 35 -2.48 -19.06 5.89
N ALA A 36 -2.91 -17.86 6.30
CA ALA A 36 -4.32 -17.47 6.25
C ALA A 36 -4.85 -17.40 4.81
N VAL A 37 -4.07 -16.81 3.90
CA VAL A 37 -4.40 -16.72 2.48
C VAL A 37 -4.48 -18.10 1.84
N LEU A 38 -3.52 -18.99 2.11
CA LEU A 38 -3.51 -20.34 1.58
C LEU A 38 -4.73 -21.12 2.05
N PHE A 39 -5.05 -21.04 3.35
CA PHE A 39 -6.26 -21.64 3.90
C PHE A 39 -7.52 -21.13 3.20
N TYR A 40 -7.60 -19.81 2.95
CA TYR A 40 -8.71 -19.20 2.22
C TYR A 40 -8.82 -19.67 0.77
N ILE A 41 -7.70 -19.77 0.04
CA ILE A 41 -7.67 -20.28 -1.33
C ILE A 41 -8.15 -21.74 -1.35
N LEU A 42 -7.59 -22.60 -0.49
CA LEU A 42 -7.95 -24.01 -0.40
C LEU A 42 -9.44 -24.20 -0.08
N LEU A 43 -9.95 -23.46 0.90
CA LEU A 43 -11.38 -23.48 1.24
C LEU A 43 -12.25 -23.01 0.07
N THR A 44 -11.84 -21.97 -0.65
CA THR A 44 -12.58 -21.46 -1.81
C THR A 44 -12.62 -22.48 -2.94
N VAL A 45 -11.48 -23.12 -3.24
CA VAL A 45 -11.38 -24.18 -4.25
C VAL A 45 -12.25 -25.38 -3.86
N LEU A 46 -12.22 -25.80 -2.60
CA LEU A 46 -13.05 -26.89 -2.09
C LEU A 46 -14.56 -26.59 -2.24
N ILE A 47 -14.99 -25.40 -1.83
CA ILE A 47 -16.40 -24.96 -1.98
C ILE A 47 -16.81 -24.96 -3.45
N VAL A 48 -15.95 -24.44 -4.33
CA VAL A 48 -16.21 -24.37 -5.77
C VAL A 48 -16.29 -25.76 -6.38
N PHE A 49 -15.41 -26.68 -5.97
CA PHE A 49 -15.42 -28.07 -6.42
C PHE A 49 -16.75 -28.76 -6.08
N PHE A 50 -17.20 -28.64 -4.82
CA PHE A 50 -18.49 -29.19 -4.40
C PHE A 50 -19.68 -28.52 -5.11
N GLN A 51 -19.67 -27.20 -5.29
CA GLN A 51 -20.75 -26.48 -5.97
C GLN A 51 -20.79 -26.78 -7.47
N ALA A 52 -19.65 -26.93 -8.13
CA ALA A 52 -19.59 -27.37 -9.52
C ALA A 52 -20.13 -28.80 -9.66
N GLY A 53 -19.76 -29.71 -8.75
CA GLY A 53 -20.27 -31.08 -8.75
C GLY A 53 -21.78 -31.17 -8.50
N THR A 54 -22.32 -30.35 -7.60
CA THR A 54 -23.74 -30.42 -7.20
C THR A 54 -24.69 -29.54 -8.02
N GLN A 55 -24.27 -28.32 -8.38
CA GLN A 55 -25.11 -27.32 -9.05
C GLN A 55 -24.70 -27.07 -10.52
N HIS A 56 -23.69 -27.80 -11.02
CA HIS A 56 -23.16 -27.72 -12.40
C HIS A 56 -22.78 -26.29 -12.83
N SER A 57 -22.59 -25.38 -11.87
CA SER A 57 -22.24 -24.00 -12.13
C SER A 57 -21.45 -23.40 -10.97
N ILE A 58 -20.48 -22.54 -11.30
CA ILE A 58 -19.70 -21.81 -10.31
C ILE A 58 -20.39 -20.46 -10.07
N PRO A 59 -20.75 -20.10 -8.82
CA PRO A 59 -21.29 -18.79 -8.54
C PRO A 59 -20.37 -17.67 -9.00
N ARG A 60 -20.92 -16.62 -9.64
CA ARG A 60 -20.17 -15.47 -10.18
C ARG A 60 -19.18 -14.87 -9.17
N LYS A 61 -19.55 -14.95 -7.90
CA LYS A 61 -18.77 -14.44 -6.76
C LYS A 61 -17.39 -15.09 -6.58
N TYR A 62 -17.25 -16.36 -6.94
CA TYR A 62 -15.98 -17.09 -6.83
C TYR A 62 -15.19 -17.01 -8.14
N LYS A 63 -15.86 -16.88 -9.30
CA LYS A 63 -15.19 -16.80 -10.60
C LYS A 63 -14.12 -15.71 -10.65
N GLU A 64 -14.42 -14.53 -10.15
CA GLU A 64 -13.49 -13.39 -10.18
C GLU A 64 -12.27 -13.62 -9.27
N GLN A 65 -12.47 -14.26 -8.12
CA GLN A 65 -11.38 -14.58 -7.19
C GLN A 65 -10.48 -15.68 -7.77
N LEU A 66 -11.09 -16.72 -8.35
CA LEU A 66 -10.37 -17.79 -9.03
C LEU A 66 -9.56 -17.29 -10.23
N LEU A 67 -10.09 -16.33 -11.01
CA LEU A 67 -9.34 -15.71 -12.10
C LEU A 67 -8.09 -14.98 -11.61
N ILE A 68 -8.19 -14.27 -10.48
CA ILE A 68 -7.03 -13.60 -9.88
C ILE A 68 -6.03 -14.65 -9.36
N PHE A 69 -6.50 -15.73 -8.73
CA PHE A 69 -5.61 -16.80 -8.27
C PHE A 69 -4.92 -17.51 -9.44
N ALA A 70 -5.65 -17.79 -10.50
CA ALA A 70 -5.11 -18.37 -11.73
C ALA A 70 -4.08 -17.44 -12.38
N PHE A 71 -4.35 -16.13 -12.43
CA PHE A 71 -3.39 -15.15 -12.91
C PHE A 71 -2.08 -15.20 -12.12
N PHE A 72 -2.14 -15.17 -10.79
CA PHE A 72 -0.93 -15.22 -9.96
C PHE A 72 -0.22 -16.57 -10.02
N LEU A 73 -0.95 -17.67 -10.11
CA LEU A 73 -0.35 -18.99 -10.31
C LEU A 73 0.39 -19.07 -11.63
N MET A 74 -0.24 -18.62 -12.73
CA MET A 74 0.41 -18.55 -14.04
C MET A 74 1.62 -17.61 -14.01
N PHE A 75 1.51 -16.47 -13.34
CA PHE A 75 2.62 -15.53 -13.19
C PHE A 75 3.81 -16.18 -12.45
N TYR A 76 3.55 -16.96 -11.40
CA TYR A 76 4.59 -17.72 -10.70
C TYR A 76 5.17 -18.85 -11.55
N VAL A 77 4.36 -19.58 -12.31
CA VAL A 77 4.84 -20.65 -13.19
C VAL A 77 5.70 -20.09 -14.33
N LEU A 78 5.38 -18.90 -14.84
CA LEU A 78 6.11 -18.28 -15.95
C LEU A 78 7.42 -17.60 -15.52
N CYS A 79 7.43 -16.94 -14.36
CA CYS A 79 8.55 -16.11 -13.93
C CYS A 79 9.30 -16.68 -12.72
N GLY A 80 8.77 -17.70 -12.06
CA GLY A 80 9.30 -18.25 -10.83
C GLY A 80 10.01 -19.58 -11.00
N GLU A 81 10.91 -19.83 -10.05
CA GLU A 81 11.52 -21.13 -9.79
C GLU A 81 10.98 -21.68 -8.46
N LEU A 82 10.99 -22.99 -8.23
CA LEU A 82 10.57 -23.60 -6.96
C LEU A 82 11.66 -23.45 -5.88
N THR A 83 12.13 -22.21 -5.68
CA THR A 83 13.17 -21.81 -4.75
C THR A 83 12.63 -20.80 -3.73
N ASP A 84 13.24 -20.74 -2.55
CA ASP A 84 12.88 -19.78 -1.50
C ASP A 84 12.96 -18.33 -1.99
N GLY A 85 13.99 -18.03 -2.78
CA GLY A 85 14.17 -16.71 -3.37
C GLY A 85 12.99 -16.32 -4.26
N SER A 86 12.63 -17.20 -5.19
CA SER A 86 11.51 -16.98 -6.09
C SER A 86 10.19 -16.78 -5.36
N PHE A 87 9.93 -17.57 -4.31
CA PHE A 87 8.74 -17.40 -3.49
C PHE A 87 8.71 -16.06 -2.75
N ARG A 88 9.87 -15.58 -2.24
CA ARG A 88 9.98 -14.27 -1.56
C ARG A 88 9.70 -13.09 -2.48
N MET A 89 9.99 -13.21 -3.76
CA MET A 89 9.71 -12.15 -4.73
C MET A 89 8.25 -12.21 -5.20
N PHE A 90 7.75 -13.41 -5.49
CA PHE A 90 6.34 -13.64 -5.82
C PHE A 90 5.39 -13.11 -4.75
N ARG A 91 5.66 -13.40 -3.46
CA ARG A 91 4.81 -12.93 -2.36
C ARG A 91 4.69 -11.41 -2.32
N SER A 92 5.75 -10.67 -2.65
CA SER A 92 5.74 -9.20 -2.62
C SER A 92 4.77 -8.60 -3.64
N PHE A 93 4.53 -9.29 -4.76
CA PHE A 93 3.53 -8.87 -5.75
C PHE A 93 2.13 -9.42 -5.46
N ALA A 94 2.03 -10.70 -5.10
CA ALA A 94 0.75 -11.40 -5.02
C ALA A 94 0.00 -11.14 -3.71
N MET A 95 0.72 -11.14 -2.57
CA MET A 95 0.06 -11.16 -1.26
C MET A 95 -0.76 -9.92 -0.92
N PRO A 96 -0.37 -8.68 -1.27
CA PRO A 96 -1.23 -7.53 -1.03
C PRO A 96 -2.62 -7.69 -1.65
N ILE A 97 -2.70 -8.25 -2.87
CA ILE A 97 -3.97 -8.45 -3.59
C ILE A 97 -4.75 -9.61 -3.01
N ILE A 98 -4.10 -10.76 -2.82
CA ILE A 98 -4.79 -11.97 -2.36
C ILE A 98 -5.27 -11.81 -0.91
N PHE A 99 -4.46 -11.19 -0.05
CA PHE A 99 -4.85 -10.85 1.32
C PHE A 99 -6.07 -9.92 1.34
N ALA A 100 -6.08 -8.88 0.50
CA ALA A 100 -7.22 -7.97 0.39
C ALA A 100 -8.51 -8.70 -0.06
N LEU A 101 -8.41 -9.65 -0.99
CA LEU A 101 -9.53 -10.48 -1.42
C LEU A 101 -10.06 -11.36 -0.29
N MET A 102 -9.17 -12.01 0.46
CA MET A 102 -9.52 -12.82 1.64
C MET A 102 -10.26 -11.98 2.68
N VAL A 103 -9.69 -10.84 3.08
CA VAL A 103 -10.27 -9.97 4.09
C VAL A 103 -11.64 -9.44 3.64
N ASN A 104 -11.78 -9.03 2.37
CA ASN A 104 -13.07 -8.59 1.84
C ASN A 104 -14.11 -9.73 1.81
N ALA A 105 -13.69 -10.95 1.47
CA ALA A 105 -14.56 -12.12 1.44
C ALA A 105 -15.09 -12.51 2.82
N ILE A 106 -14.25 -12.47 3.86
CA ILE A 106 -14.64 -12.72 5.25
C ILE A 106 -15.71 -11.70 5.70
N CYS A 107 -15.59 -10.46 5.22
CA CYS A 107 -16.46 -9.35 5.61
C CYS A 107 -17.66 -9.15 4.68
N ARG A 108 -17.94 -10.06 3.74
CA ARG A 108 -18.86 -9.85 2.62
C ARG A 108 -20.24 -9.28 2.96
N ASP A 109 -20.84 -9.71 4.07
CA ASP A 109 -22.21 -9.32 4.42
C ASP A 109 -22.29 -7.94 5.10
N LEU A 110 -21.15 -7.30 5.36
CA LEU A 110 -21.12 -5.91 5.80
C LEU A 110 -21.35 -4.98 4.62
N GLU A 111 -22.16 -3.94 4.82
CA GLU A 111 -22.34 -2.88 3.83
C GLU A 111 -21.00 -2.17 3.53
N LEU A 112 -20.83 -1.76 2.28
CA LEU A 112 -19.61 -1.09 1.80
C LEU A 112 -19.23 0.11 2.67
N GLU A 113 -20.19 0.99 2.99
CA GLU A 113 -19.93 2.17 3.81
C GLU A 113 -19.48 1.77 5.23
N VAL A 114 -20.06 0.71 5.82
CA VAL A 114 -19.66 0.19 7.13
C VAL A 114 -18.23 -0.35 7.09
N LYS A 115 -17.85 -1.14 6.08
CA LYS A 115 -16.48 -1.64 5.91
C LYS A 115 -15.46 -0.51 5.85
N LEU A 116 -15.74 0.50 5.01
CA LEU A 116 -14.84 1.64 4.81
C LEU A 116 -14.72 2.51 6.06
N ARG A 117 -15.82 2.72 6.80
CA ARG A 117 -15.81 3.40 8.10
C ARG A 117 -15.00 2.63 9.13
N LEU A 118 -15.13 1.30 9.18
CA LEU A 118 -14.35 0.45 10.06
C LEU A 118 -12.85 0.56 9.74
N ILE A 119 -12.47 0.41 8.46
CA ILE A 119 -11.09 0.58 8.00
C ILE A 119 -10.57 1.95 8.44
N PHE A 120 -11.24 3.05 8.07
CA PHE A 120 -10.81 4.40 8.41
C PHE A 120 -10.69 4.60 9.93
N SER A 121 -11.68 4.16 10.71
CA SER A 121 -11.64 4.29 12.18
C SER A 121 -10.47 3.52 12.81
N THR A 122 -10.11 2.37 12.25
CA THR A 122 -8.95 1.58 12.70
C THR A 122 -7.65 2.27 12.33
N LEU A 123 -7.53 2.81 11.11
CA LEU A 123 -6.35 3.58 10.70
C LEU A 123 -6.14 4.78 11.63
N VAL A 124 -7.21 5.55 11.90
CA VAL A 124 -7.16 6.68 12.84
C VAL A 124 -6.69 6.26 14.23
N ALA A 125 -7.28 5.20 14.80
CA ALA A 125 -6.90 4.73 16.12
C ALA A 125 -5.42 4.32 16.18
N VAL A 126 -4.95 3.58 15.18
CA VAL A 126 -3.55 3.15 15.10
C VAL A 126 -2.61 4.34 14.85
N THR A 127 -3.00 5.32 14.03
CA THR A 127 -2.24 6.56 13.84
C THR A 127 -2.10 7.35 15.14
N LEU A 128 -3.15 7.46 15.95
CA LEU A 128 -3.07 8.14 17.25
C LEU A 128 -2.16 7.41 18.24
N ILE A 129 -2.29 6.08 18.34
CA ILE A 129 -1.47 5.26 19.24
C ILE A 129 0.01 5.27 18.80
N CYS A 130 0.28 4.91 17.55
CA CYS A 130 1.65 4.84 17.04
C CYS A 130 2.27 6.23 16.92
N GLY A 131 1.50 7.24 16.51
CA GLY A 131 1.96 8.62 16.44
C GLY A 131 2.24 9.22 17.81
N GLY A 132 1.39 8.95 18.81
CA GLY A 132 1.65 9.40 20.18
C GLY A 132 2.94 8.82 20.73
N TYR A 133 3.16 7.52 20.51
CA TYR A 133 4.43 6.87 20.87
C TYR A 133 5.60 7.39 20.04
N ALA A 134 5.42 7.70 18.76
CA ALA A 134 6.47 8.27 17.92
C ALA A 134 6.88 9.69 18.35
N VAL A 135 5.92 10.51 18.81
CA VAL A 135 6.21 11.82 19.42
C VAL A 135 6.99 11.63 20.72
N TYR A 136 6.59 10.67 21.54
CA TYR A 136 7.35 10.33 22.75
C TYR A 136 8.79 9.92 22.40
N GLN A 137 8.99 9.03 21.42
CA GLN A 137 10.31 8.63 20.94
C GLN A 137 11.13 9.84 20.48
N TYR A 138 10.56 10.72 19.64
CA TYR A 138 11.23 11.91 19.15
C TYR A 138 11.74 12.82 20.29
N LEU A 139 10.99 12.93 21.39
CA LEU A 139 11.31 13.80 22.52
C LEU A 139 12.26 13.16 23.54
N THR A 140 12.36 11.83 23.58
CA THR A 140 13.06 11.11 24.67
C THR A 140 14.27 10.32 24.21
N ILE A 141 14.29 9.84 22.96
CA ILE A 141 15.37 9.01 22.46
C ILE A 141 16.55 9.90 22.05
N THR A 142 17.71 9.61 22.64
CA THR A 142 18.99 10.28 22.35
C THR A 142 19.96 9.42 21.56
N GLY A 143 19.73 8.11 21.48
CA GLY A 143 20.58 7.16 20.75
C GLY A 143 19.77 6.07 20.05
N ALA A 144 20.27 5.58 18.91
CA ALA A 144 19.56 4.61 18.09
C ALA A 144 19.26 3.27 18.81
N GLU A 145 20.10 2.89 19.76
CA GLU A 145 19.92 1.67 20.57
C GLU A 145 18.70 1.71 21.50
N GLN A 146 18.16 2.89 21.77
CA GLN A 146 17.01 3.07 22.66
C GLN A 146 15.67 2.83 21.95
N PHE A 147 15.66 2.64 20.63
CA PHE A 147 14.46 2.23 19.92
C PHE A 147 14.06 0.80 20.34
N TRP A 148 12.76 0.58 20.58
CA TRP A 148 12.25 -0.70 21.09
C TRP A 148 12.63 -1.93 20.23
N TYR A 149 12.81 -1.74 18.91
CA TYR A 149 13.16 -2.81 17.98
C TYR A 149 14.66 -3.06 17.87
N TRP A 150 15.51 -2.10 18.30
CA TRP A 150 16.95 -2.16 18.07
C TRP A 150 17.61 -3.37 18.75
N PRO A 151 17.45 -3.60 20.07
CA PRO A 151 18.05 -4.77 20.72
C PRO A 151 17.51 -6.08 20.14
N LEU A 152 16.20 -6.15 19.89
CA LEU A 152 15.52 -7.35 19.38
C LEU A 152 16.00 -7.77 17.98
N LEU A 153 16.31 -6.80 17.12
CA LEU A 153 16.85 -7.07 15.78
C LEU A 153 18.35 -7.39 15.84
N THR A 154 19.09 -6.72 16.72
CA THR A 154 20.52 -6.99 16.92
C THR A 154 20.74 -8.42 17.46
N GLU A 155 19.92 -8.86 18.40
CA GLU A 155 19.92 -10.24 18.92
C GLU A 155 19.63 -11.29 17.83
N LYS A 156 18.87 -10.92 16.80
CA LYS A 156 18.60 -11.77 15.63
C LYS A 156 19.71 -11.73 14.57
N GLY A 157 20.78 -11.00 14.81
CA GLY A 157 21.93 -10.88 13.90
C GLY A 157 21.73 -9.89 12.76
N PHE A 158 20.79 -8.96 12.86
CA PHE A 158 20.66 -7.88 11.87
C PHE A 158 21.66 -6.77 12.16
N GLU A 159 22.37 -6.35 11.11
CA GLU A 159 23.20 -5.15 11.15
C GLU A 159 22.31 -3.92 10.91
N LEU A 160 22.20 -3.07 11.93
CA LEU A 160 21.38 -1.86 11.89
C LEU A 160 22.26 -0.63 11.80
N GLU A 161 21.91 0.26 10.88
CA GLU A 161 22.62 1.53 10.72
C GLU A 161 21.87 2.68 11.38
N ALA A 162 22.56 3.42 12.25
CA ALA A 162 21.95 4.44 13.10
C ALA A 162 21.23 5.55 12.31
N TYR A 163 21.69 5.87 11.10
CA TYR A 163 21.09 6.91 10.26
C TYR A 163 19.68 6.55 9.72
N ASN A 164 19.28 5.27 9.80
CA ASN A 164 17.92 4.85 9.46
C ASN A 164 16.90 5.27 10.53
N SER A 165 17.37 5.42 11.77
CA SER A 165 16.56 5.72 12.96
C SER A 165 16.86 7.09 13.57
N MET A 166 18.01 7.70 13.26
CA MET A 166 18.46 9.01 13.71
C MET A 166 18.77 9.92 12.51
N ARG A 167 18.51 11.22 12.62
CA ARG A 167 18.91 12.22 11.62
C ARG A 167 19.34 13.49 12.32
N GLU A 168 20.52 14.00 12.00
CA GLU A 168 21.03 15.27 12.54
C GLU A 168 20.96 15.30 14.09
N GLY A 169 21.30 14.18 14.73
CA GLY A 169 21.27 14.03 16.20
C GLY A 169 19.88 13.84 16.81
N SER A 170 18.80 13.86 16.03
CA SER A 170 17.42 13.67 16.50
C SER A 170 16.85 12.32 16.10
N ALA A 171 16.00 11.73 16.96
CA ALA A 171 15.31 10.49 16.66
C ALA A 171 14.28 10.68 15.54
N ARG A 172 14.26 9.78 14.55
CA ARG A 172 13.24 9.76 13.50
C ARG A 172 12.00 9.04 14.01
N MET A 173 10.84 9.67 13.84
CA MET A 173 9.56 9.11 14.27
C MET A 173 9.27 7.79 13.55
N SER A 174 9.09 6.71 14.32
CA SER A 174 8.75 5.36 13.81
C SER A 174 7.63 4.67 14.60
N GLY A 175 7.36 5.09 15.84
CA GLY A 175 6.31 4.50 16.67
C GLY A 175 6.56 3.02 16.90
N PHE A 176 5.54 2.19 16.70
CA PHE A 176 5.64 0.72 16.78
C PHE A 176 6.08 0.06 15.46
N PHE A 177 6.53 0.83 14.49
CA PHE A 177 7.11 0.30 13.26
C PHE A 177 8.63 0.19 13.41
N THR A 178 9.20 -0.78 12.72
CA THR A 178 10.66 -0.96 12.59
C THR A 178 11.25 0.01 11.56
N GLY A 179 10.45 0.43 10.56
CA GLY A 179 10.85 1.36 9.49
C GLY A 179 10.23 2.76 9.63
N THR A 180 11.07 3.79 9.63
CA THR A 180 10.64 5.20 9.66
C THR A 180 9.87 5.60 8.39
N LEU A 181 10.28 5.10 7.21
CA LEU A 181 9.59 5.35 5.94
C LEU A 181 8.19 4.74 5.92
N GLU A 182 8.05 3.52 6.42
CA GLU A 182 6.77 2.81 6.50
C GLU A 182 5.77 3.52 7.40
N PHE A 183 6.23 3.92 8.58
CA PHE A 183 5.41 4.69 9.52
C PHE A 183 4.92 6.01 8.89
N ASN A 184 5.82 6.76 8.25
CA ASN A 184 5.45 8.03 7.62
C ASN A 184 4.51 7.83 6.42
N ALA A 185 4.68 6.76 5.64
CA ALA A 185 3.76 6.38 4.58
C ALA A 185 2.37 6.03 5.12
N PHE A 186 2.29 5.33 6.25
CA PHE A 186 1.05 5.01 6.94
C PHE A 186 0.34 6.27 7.44
N VAL A 187 1.06 7.17 8.12
CA VAL A 187 0.53 8.44 8.62
C VAL A 187 0.07 9.33 7.46
N LEU A 188 0.84 9.42 6.37
CA LEU A 188 0.44 10.12 5.15
C LEU A 188 -0.86 9.57 4.59
N ASN A 189 -1.00 8.25 4.50
CA ASN A 189 -2.21 7.62 3.98
C ASN A 189 -3.44 7.98 4.84
N THR A 190 -3.33 7.89 6.17
CA THR A 190 -4.40 8.31 7.09
C THR A 190 -4.72 9.80 6.95
N ALA A 191 -3.69 10.65 6.83
CA ALA A 191 -3.85 12.09 6.64
C ALA A 191 -4.63 12.40 5.35
N LEU A 192 -4.24 11.81 4.22
CA LEU A 192 -4.91 12.00 2.93
C LEU A 192 -6.37 11.55 2.98
N PHE A 193 -6.64 10.41 3.62
CA PHE A 193 -7.99 9.92 3.80
C PHE A 193 -8.83 10.92 4.63
N ALA A 194 -8.30 11.38 5.76
CA ALA A 194 -8.97 12.37 6.61
C ALA A 194 -9.17 13.71 5.91
N SER A 195 -8.20 14.20 5.12
CA SER A 195 -8.31 15.43 4.33
C SER A 195 -9.43 15.34 3.28
N CYS A 196 -9.55 14.21 2.58
CA CYS A 196 -10.62 14.00 1.61
C CYS A 196 -12.00 13.98 2.28
N LEU A 197 -12.12 13.32 3.43
CA LEU A 197 -13.35 13.30 4.22
C LEU A 197 -13.71 14.70 4.73
N LEU A 198 -12.71 15.47 5.19
CA LEU A 198 -12.88 16.84 5.66
C LEU A 198 -13.40 17.75 4.54
N VAL A 199 -12.76 17.75 3.38
CA VAL A 199 -13.18 18.56 2.22
C VAL A 199 -14.61 18.22 1.81
N GLN A 200 -14.98 16.94 1.75
CA GLN A 200 -16.33 16.53 1.38
C GLN A 200 -17.37 16.84 2.47
N ALA A 201 -17.00 16.80 3.74
CA ALA A 201 -17.85 17.24 4.83
C ALA A 201 -18.15 18.75 4.75
N ILE A 202 -17.13 19.58 4.48
CA ILE A 202 -17.31 21.04 4.25
C ILE A 202 -18.22 21.29 3.06
N ARG A 203 -17.93 20.67 1.90
CA ARG A 203 -18.71 20.86 0.66
C ARG A 203 -20.18 20.48 0.79
N LYS A 204 -20.50 19.49 1.62
CA LYS A 204 -21.88 19.06 1.88
C LYS A 204 -22.49 19.67 3.15
N GLY A 205 -21.80 20.61 3.81
CA GLY A 205 -22.29 21.27 5.02
C GLY A 205 -22.53 20.32 6.21
N LYS A 206 -21.76 19.24 6.33
CA LYS A 206 -21.93 18.21 7.36
C LYS A 206 -20.92 18.41 8.50
N TYR A 207 -21.25 19.30 9.42
CA TYR A 207 -20.43 19.61 10.60
C TYR A 207 -20.87 18.77 11.82
N THR A 208 -20.54 17.48 11.81
CA THR A 208 -20.87 16.55 12.92
C THR A 208 -19.68 16.33 13.85
N LEU A 209 -19.83 15.56 14.95
CA LEU A 209 -18.69 15.18 15.79
C LEU A 209 -17.56 14.50 14.99
N SER A 210 -17.92 13.75 13.94
CA SER A 210 -16.94 13.15 13.02
C SER A 210 -16.09 14.19 12.28
N PHE A 211 -16.65 15.37 11.98
CA PHE A 211 -15.91 16.49 11.38
C PHE A 211 -14.76 16.95 12.27
N ILE A 212 -15.04 17.15 13.57
CA ILE A 212 -14.01 17.52 14.56
C ILE A 212 -12.94 16.43 14.62
N GLY A 213 -13.35 15.16 14.61
CA GLY A 213 -12.43 14.03 14.52
C GLY A 213 -11.52 14.10 13.29
N TYR A 214 -12.06 14.41 12.11
CA TYR A 214 -11.26 14.56 10.88
C TYR A 214 -10.26 15.72 10.99
N VAL A 215 -10.66 16.87 11.55
CA VAL A 215 -9.78 18.02 11.78
C VAL A 215 -8.61 17.64 12.68
N LEU A 216 -8.90 17.03 13.83
CA LEU A 216 -7.87 16.62 14.79
C LEU A 216 -6.88 15.61 14.17
N VAL A 217 -7.38 14.64 13.40
CA VAL A 217 -6.54 13.65 12.72
C VAL A 217 -5.65 14.31 11.68
N VAL A 218 -6.17 15.24 10.88
CA VAL A 218 -5.38 15.96 9.87
C VAL A 218 -4.28 16.78 10.53
N ILE A 219 -4.60 17.55 11.57
CA ILE A 219 -3.62 18.37 12.30
C ILE A 219 -2.54 17.49 12.92
N PHE A 220 -2.94 16.46 13.66
CA PHE A 220 -2.02 15.54 14.32
C PHE A 220 -1.10 14.84 13.31
N SER A 221 -1.66 14.30 12.23
CA SER A 221 -0.86 13.61 11.20
C SER A 221 0.09 14.56 10.46
N THR A 222 -0.33 15.81 10.21
CA THR A 222 0.51 16.84 9.61
C THR A 222 1.71 17.16 10.50
N LEU A 223 1.49 17.31 11.81
CA LEU A 223 2.58 17.54 12.77
C LEU A 223 3.56 16.36 12.77
N VAL A 224 3.07 15.12 12.86
CA VAL A 224 3.90 13.92 12.82
C VAL A 224 4.72 13.83 11.52
N ILE A 225 4.14 14.16 10.36
CA ILE A 225 4.85 14.14 9.07
C ILE A 225 5.94 15.23 9.02
N CYS A 226 5.63 16.46 9.45
CA CYS A 226 6.57 17.57 9.42
C CYS A 226 7.77 17.35 10.36
N TYR A 227 7.54 16.85 11.57
CA TYR A 227 8.60 16.57 12.54
C TYR A 227 9.27 15.20 12.36
N GLY A 228 8.63 14.26 11.65
CA GLY A 228 9.14 12.90 11.42
C GLY A 228 10.39 12.80 10.53
N SER A 229 10.85 13.92 9.96
CA SER A 229 12.11 14.03 9.19
C SER A 229 12.17 13.15 7.93
N VAL A 230 11.02 12.81 7.35
CA VAL A 230 10.88 12.07 6.08
C VAL A 230 10.39 13.00 4.97
N ARG A 231 11.33 13.51 4.16
CA ARG A 231 11.06 14.49 3.10
C ARG A 231 10.02 13.99 2.07
N THR A 232 10.04 12.71 1.72
CA THR A 232 9.10 12.11 0.76
C THR A 232 7.65 12.17 1.24
N ALA A 233 7.40 12.06 2.55
CA ALA A 233 6.06 12.15 3.13
C ALA A 233 5.52 13.59 3.09
N VAL A 234 6.38 14.59 3.35
CA VAL A 234 6.03 16.02 3.25
C VAL A 234 5.68 16.39 1.80
N ILE A 235 6.54 16.02 0.84
CA ILE A 235 6.31 16.25 -0.60
C ILE A 235 5.03 15.54 -1.04
N GLY A 236 4.83 14.30 -0.61
CA GLY A 236 3.61 13.53 -0.88
C GLY A 236 2.36 14.25 -0.36
N MET A 237 2.38 14.73 0.88
CA MET A 237 1.25 15.47 1.47
C MET A 237 0.94 16.75 0.69
N VAL A 238 1.94 17.59 0.41
CA VAL A 238 1.74 18.84 -0.34
C VAL A 238 1.18 18.57 -1.73
N SER A 239 1.78 17.62 -2.46
CA SER A 239 1.36 17.29 -3.82
C SER A 239 -0.07 16.72 -3.87
N ALA A 240 -0.44 15.86 -2.92
CA ALA A 240 -1.75 15.23 -2.87
C ALA A 240 -2.84 16.20 -2.37
N VAL A 241 -2.53 17.13 -1.47
CA VAL A 241 -3.45 18.21 -1.06
C VAL A 241 -3.67 19.18 -2.22
N PHE A 242 -2.62 19.57 -2.95
CA PHE A 242 -2.76 20.36 -4.17
C PHE A 242 -3.66 19.65 -5.19
N PHE A 243 -3.40 18.36 -5.42
CA PHE A 243 -4.22 17.55 -6.31
C PHE A 243 -5.69 17.45 -5.85
N LEU A 244 -5.94 17.32 -4.53
CA LEU A 244 -7.28 17.34 -3.94
C LEU A 244 -8.02 18.65 -4.25
N ILE A 245 -7.36 19.80 -4.08
CA ILE A 245 -7.94 21.14 -4.35
C ILE A 245 -8.33 21.25 -5.83
N VAL A 246 -7.40 20.91 -6.73
CA VAL A 246 -7.63 20.94 -8.18
C VAL A 246 -8.76 19.98 -8.57
N LEU A 247 -8.79 18.78 -7.99
CA LEU A 247 -9.84 17.78 -8.21
C LEU A 247 -11.23 18.32 -7.87
N GLN A 248 -11.36 19.20 -6.86
CA GLN A 248 -12.66 19.79 -6.50
C GLN A 248 -13.26 20.66 -7.61
N MET A 249 -12.43 21.20 -8.51
CA MET A 249 -12.84 22.04 -9.64
C MET A 249 -13.45 21.22 -10.79
N PHE A 250 -13.21 19.91 -10.84
CA PHE A 250 -13.62 19.06 -11.95
C PHE A 250 -14.76 18.11 -11.57
N LYS A 251 -15.80 18.09 -12.41
CA LYS A 251 -16.94 17.16 -12.28
C LYS A 251 -17.00 16.10 -13.38
N ARG A 252 -16.37 16.35 -14.53
CA ARG A 252 -16.40 15.43 -15.69
C ARG A 252 -15.36 14.33 -15.55
N LYS A 253 -15.79 13.08 -15.74
CA LYS A 253 -14.92 11.87 -15.69
C LYS A 253 -13.66 12.01 -16.54
N MET A 254 -13.77 12.52 -17.77
CA MET A 254 -12.63 12.68 -18.69
C MET A 254 -11.57 13.64 -18.14
N LEU A 255 -12.00 14.75 -17.52
CA LEU A 255 -11.07 15.72 -16.94
C LEU A 255 -10.38 15.17 -15.71
N ILE A 256 -11.09 14.38 -14.89
CA ILE A 256 -10.51 13.71 -13.72
C ILE A 256 -9.48 12.66 -14.15
N ASN A 257 -9.78 11.88 -15.19
CA ASN A 257 -8.82 10.95 -15.78
C ASN A 257 -7.56 11.68 -16.27
N ALA A 258 -7.73 12.73 -17.08
CA ALA A 258 -6.62 13.51 -17.60
C ALA A 258 -5.78 14.10 -16.46
N LEU A 259 -6.44 14.68 -15.46
CA LEU A 259 -5.81 15.25 -14.28
C LEU A 259 -4.96 14.19 -13.53
N GLY A 260 -5.49 12.99 -13.28
CA GLY A 260 -4.75 11.95 -12.58
C GLY A 260 -3.60 11.34 -13.38
N TYR A 261 -3.75 11.16 -14.69
CA TYR A 261 -2.63 10.75 -15.55
C TYR A 261 -1.55 11.83 -15.62
N SER A 262 -1.94 13.10 -15.75
CA SER A 262 -1.01 14.23 -15.69
C SER A 262 -0.29 14.28 -14.35
N TYR A 263 -0.99 14.05 -13.23
CA TYR A 263 -0.36 14.01 -11.91
C TYR A 263 0.65 12.87 -11.80
N PHE A 264 0.30 11.65 -12.25
CA PHE A 264 1.24 10.52 -12.29
C PHE A 264 2.48 10.84 -13.13
N VAL A 265 2.31 11.34 -14.35
CA VAL A 265 3.42 11.67 -15.26
C VAL A 265 4.28 12.79 -14.68
N MET A 266 3.68 13.91 -14.28
CA MET A 266 4.41 15.06 -13.76
C MET A 266 5.16 14.72 -12.47
N PHE A 267 4.54 13.99 -11.55
CA PHE A 267 5.18 13.62 -10.29
C PHE A 267 6.31 12.61 -10.52
N THR A 268 6.08 11.58 -11.36
CA THR A 268 7.11 10.60 -11.74
C THR A 268 8.29 11.27 -12.45
N SER A 269 8.02 12.12 -13.44
CA SER A 269 9.07 12.85 -14.16
C SER A 269 9.82 13.81 -13.25
N SER A 270 9.14 14.46 -12.30
CA SER A 270 9.80 15.33 -11.33
C SER A 270 10.73 14.56 -10.40
N ILE A 271 10.32 13.36 -9.94
CA ILE A 271 11.18 12.47 -9.16
C ILE A 271 12.40 12.07 -9.99
N PHE A 272 12.20 11.62 -11.22
CA PHE A 272 13.30 11.24 -12.11
C PHE A 272 14.25 12.40 -12.39
N LEU A 273 13.73 13.58 -12.69
CA LEU A 273 14.52 14.77 -12.99
C LEU A 273 15.33 15.20 -11.75
N TYR A 274 14.70 15.19 -10.57
CA TYR A 274 15.36 15.50 -9.31
C TYR A 274 16.53 14.52 -9.03
N LEU A 275 16.32 13.22 -9.26
CA LEU A 275 17.35 12.20 -9.09
C LEU A 275 18.45 12.30 -10.16
N ALA A 276 18.08 12.55 -11.42
CA ALA A 276 19.01 12.56 -12.55
C ALA A 276 19.89 13.81 -12.61
N LEU A 277 19.39 14.97 -12.18
CA LEU A 277 20.14 16.23 -12.17
C LEU A 277 21.15 16.33 -11.00
N GLY A 278 21.29 15.28 -10.19
CA GLY A 278 22.30 15.25 -9.13
C GLY A 278 22.07 16.28 -8.03
N TYR A 279 20.84 16.77 -7.85
CA TYR A 279 20.47 17.71 -6.76
C TYR A 279 20.44 17.05 -5.38
N THR A 280 21.13 15.92 -5.23
CA THR A 280 21.23 15.15 -4.00
C THR A 280 22.63 14.55 -3.91
N ASP A 281 23.30 14.79 -2.79
CA ASP A 281 24.60 14.17 -2.46
C ASP A 281 24.44 12.73 -1.92
N ASP A 282 23.22 12.19 -1.99
CA ASP A 282 22.90 10.85 -1.49
C ASP A 282 23.32 9.82 -2.56
N LEU A 283 24.40 9.10 -2.28
CA LEU A 283 24.95 8.07 -3.17
C LEU A 283 23.88 7.01 -3.57
N SER A 284 22.89 6.77 -2.70
CA SER A 284 21.76 5.87 -2.97
C SER A 284 20.79 6.37 -4.05
N ALA A 285 20.78 7.67 -4.34
CA ALA A 285 19.94 8.28 -5.36
C ALA A 285 20.60 8.25 -6.75
N LEU A 286 21.92 8.41 -6.82
CA LEU A 286 22.70 8.37 -8.07
C LEU A 286 22.75 6.97 -8.69
N ASP A 287 22.80 5.92 -7.87
CA ASP A 287 22.82 4.54 -8.37
C ASP A 287 21.49 4.14 -9.04
N ARG A 288 20.38 4.85 -8.77
CA ARG A 288 19.07 4.51 -9.36
C ARG A 288 19.02 4.69 -10.86
N VAL A 289 19.61 5.76 -11.39
CA VAL A 289 19.64 5.98 -12.86
C VAL A 289 20.42 4.87 -13.54
N ARG A 290 21.54 4.45 -12.93
CA ARG A 290 22.33 3.30 -13.38
C ARG A 290 21.52 2.00 -13.31
N GLN A 291 20.80 1.75 -12.22
CA GLN A 291 19.92 0.57 -12.09
C GLN A 291 18.87 0.52 -13.20
N TRP A 292 18.27 1.65 -13.58
CA TRP A 292 17.36 1.72 -14.74
C TRP A 292 18.04 1.39 -16.05
N TYR A 293 19.23 1.95 -16.31
CA TYR A 293 19.97 1.65 -17.52
C TYR A 293 20.31 0.15 -17.62
N VAL A 294 20.81 -0.45 -16.54
CA VAL A 294 21.16 -1.88 -16.48
C VAL A 294 19.95 -2.77 -16.77
N VAL A 295 18.79 -2.47 -16.19
CA VAL A 295 17.57 -3.26 -16.43
C VAL A 295 17.07 -3.06 -17.86
N LEU A 296 17.13 -1.84 -18.42
CA LEU A 296 16.72 -1.61 -19.80
C LEU A 296 17.63 -2.30 -20.82
N GLU A 297 18.94 -2.34 -20.56
CA GLU A 297 19.90 -3.08 -21.39
C GLU A 297 19.68 -4.59 -21.28
N SER A 298 19.41 -5.11 -20.07
CA SER A 298 19.17 -6.54 -19.87
C SER A 298 17.94 -7.03 -20.62
N LEU A 299 16.88 -6.22 -20.75
CA LEU A 299 15.70 -6.54 -21.56
C LEU A 299 16.01 -6.83 -23.03
N GLY A 300 17.08 -6.26 -23.58
CA GLY A 300 17.50 -6.53 -24.96
C GLY A 300 18.04 -7.95 -25.16
N SER A 301 18.61 -8.55 -24.11
CA SER A 301 19.16 -9.91 -24.14
C SER A 301 18.24 -10.96 -23.48
N MET A 302 17.42 -10.53 -22.51
CA MET A 302 16.54 -11.37 -21.70
C MET A 302 15.12 -10.78 -21.68
N PRO A 303 14.34 -10.94 -22.77
CA PRO A 303 13.05 -10.26 -22.93
C PRO A 303 11.96 -10.74 -21.95
N LEU A 304 12.13 -11.92 -21.35
CA LEU A 304 11.23 -12.48 -20.32
C LEU A 304 11.69 -12.14 -18.88
N GLY A 305 12.79 -11.41 -18.73
CA GLY A 305 13.40 -11.11 -17.44
C GLY A 305 14.31 -12.23 -16.92
N LEU A 306 14.92 -11.96 -15.78
CA LEU A 306 15.86 -12.81 -15.04
C LEU A 306 15.14 -13.85 -14.15
N GLY A 307 13.82 -13.74 -14.01
CA GLY A 307 13.03 -14.58 -13.11
C GLY A 307 13.04 -14.11 -11.65
N PHE A 308 12.13 -14.65 -10.84
CA PHE A 308 11.95 -14.31 -9.43
C PHE A 308 13.07 -14.84 -8.52
N GLY A 309 13.82 -15.85 -8.95
CA GLY A 309 14.93 -16.43 -8.18
C GLY A 309 16.17 -15.54 -8.12
N ALA A 310 16.29 -14.60 -9.07
CA ALA A 310 17.46 -13.72 -9.21
C ALA A 310 17.25 -12.30 -8.66
N ILE A 311 16.00 -11.83 -8.54
CA ILE A 311 15.64 -10.49 -8.07
C ILE A 311 14.99 -10.49 -6.67
N GLY A 312 15.65 -9.90 -5.67
CA GLY A 312 15.07 -9.67 -4.35
C GLY A 312 16.09 -9.56 -3.20
N PRO A 313 15.63 -9.28 -1.97
CA PRO A 313 16.51 -9.19 -0.81
C PRO A 313 17.27 -10.50 -0.57
N GLY A 314 18.60 -10.43 -0.57
CA GLY A 314 19.49 -11.58 -0.42
C GLY A 314 19.66 -12.42 -1.69
N GLN A 315 19.33 -11.89 -2.86
CA GLN A 315 19.55 -12.51 -4.17
C GLN A 315 20.61 -11.77 -4.99
N ALA A 316 20.92 -12.28 -6.19
CA ALA A 316 21.96 -11.73 -7.06
C ALA A 316 21.73 -10.26 -7.44
N HIS A 317 20.47 -9.85 -7.59
CA HIS A 317 20.09 -8.49 -7.90
C HIS A 317 19.03 -8.00 -6.93
N TRP A 318 19.16 -6.74 -6.51
CA TRP A 318 18.18 -6.09 -5.66
C TRP A 318 18.10 -4.60 -6.02
N TYR A 319 16.98 -4.18 -6.60
CA TYR A 319 16.78 -2.81 -7.05
C TYR A 319 15.90 -2.02 -6.08
N ASP A 320 16.19 -0.73 -5.93
CA ASP A 320 15.47 0.17 -5.01
C ASP A 320 14.08 0.59 -5.50
N SER A 321 13.60 0.03 -6.61
CA SER A 321 12.30 0.30 -7.23
C SER A 321 11.51 -0.98 -7.46
N LEU A 322 10.22 -0.97 -7.09
CA LEU A 322 9.31 -2.06 -7.42
C LEU A 322 9.14 -2.20 -8.94
N TRP A 323 9.09 -1.09 -9.68
CA TRP A 323 9.00 -1.12 -11.14
C TRP A 323 10.21 -1.80 -11.77
N LEU A 324 11.42 -1.50 -11.29
CA LEU A 324 12.62 -2.19 -11.73
C LEU A 324 12.61 -3.66 -11.36
N ASN A 325 12.23 -3.97 -10.12
CA ASN A 325 12.13 -5.35 -9.66
C ASN A 325 11.12 -6.16 -10.50
N LEU A 326 10.00 -5.55 -10.93
CA LEU A 326 9.01 -6.17 -11.82
C LEU A 326 9.52 -6.34 -13.25
N LEU A 327 10.16 -5.32 -13.82
CA LEU A 327 10.73 -5.38 -15.17
C LEU A 327 11.90 -6.36 -15.25
N ALA A 328 12.80 -6.33 -14.27
CA ALA A 328 13.95 -7.22 -14.23
C ALA A 328 13.53 -8.67 -14.02
N SER A 329 12.49 -8.94 -13.21
CA SER A 329 12.03 -10.31 -12.96
C SER A 329 11.16 -10.88 -14.08
N ALA A 330 10.28 -10.08 -14.69
CA ALA A 330 9.26 -10.55 -15.63
C ALA A 330 9.37 -9.94 -17.05
N GLY A 331 10.41 -9.16 -17.34
CA GLY A 331 10.67 -8.62 -18.66
C GLY A 331 9.52 -7.80 -19.24
N TYR A 332 9.18 -8.06 -20.51
CA TYR A 332 8.05 -7.43 -21.18
C TYR A 332 6.67 -7.81 -20.59
N LEU A 333 6.54 -8.96 -19.93
CA LEU A 333 5.32 -9.28 -19.17
C LEU A 333 5.19 -8.31 -17.99
N GLY A 334 6.30 -8.02 -17.30
CA GLY A 334 6.37 -6.97 -16.29
C GLY A 334 5.88 -5.62 -16.84
N LEU A 335 6.39 -5.20 -18.00
CA LEU A 335 5.95 -3.96 -18.67
C LEU A 335 4.44 -3.96 -18.96
N ALA A 336 3.88 -5.06 -19.44
CA ALA A 336 2.44 -5.18 -19.69
C ALA A 336 1.63 -5.03 -18.39
N ILE A 337 2.09 -5.60 -17.27
CA ILE A 337 1.48 -5.42 -15.94
C ILE A 337 1.55 -3.95 -15.51
N MET A 338 2.69 -3.27 -15.71
CA MET A 338 2.83 -1.84 -15.41
C MET A 338 1.81 -0.99 -16.17
N ILE A 339 1.71 -1.18 -17.49
CA ILE A 339 0.73 -0.49 -18.34
C ILE A 339 -0.69 -0.79 -17.87
N GLY A 340 -0.99 -2.06 -17.55
CA GLY A 340 -2.28 -2.48 -17.02
C GLY A 340 -2.65 -1.75 -15.73
N LEU A 341 -1.71 -1.61 -14.80
CA LEU A 341 -1.91 -0.87 -13.55
C LEU A 341 -2.14 0.62 -13.80
N ILE A 342 -1.38 1.24 -14.71
CA ILE A 342 -1.59 2.65 -15.07
C ILE A 342 -3.00 2.84 -15.66
N LEU A 343 -3.38 2.03 -16.66
CA LEU A 343 -4.69 2.10 -17.32
C LEU A 343 -5.86 1.78 -16.38
N PHE A 344 -5.63 0.99 -15.33
CA PHE A 344 -6.64 0.66 -14.33
C PHE A 344 -7.16 1.91 -13.60
N TYR A 345 -6.41 3.01 -13.59
CA TYR A 345 -6.86 4.29 -13.04
C TYR A 345 -8.20 4.77 -13.64
N ALA A 346 -8.40 4.62 -14.96
CA ALA A 346 -9.67 5.00 -15.59
C ALA A 346 -10.88 4.22 -15.03
N LYS A 347 -10.65 2.99 -14.57
CA LYS A 347 -11.66 2.16 -13.91
C LYS A 347 -11.93 2.64 -12.48
N ILE A 348 -10.89 3.01 -11.73
CA ILE A 348 -11.02 3.65 -10.41
C ILE A 348 -11.87 4.92 -10.52
N VAL A 349 -11.58 5.80 -11.48
CA VAL A 349 -12.36 7.02 -11.68
C VAL A 349 -13.81 6.69 -12.04
N ALA A 350 -14.06 5.70 -12.89
CA ALA A 350 -15.42 5.29 -13.25
C ALA A 350 -16.27 4.87 -12.03
N VAL A 351 -15.71 4.00 -11.17
CA VAL A 351 -16.40 3.50 -9.97
C VAL A 351 -16.58 4.61 -8.94
N THR A 352 -15.56 5.45 -8.72
CA THR A 352 -15.61 6.53 -7.74
C THR A 352 -16.60 7.64 -8.13
N GLN A 353 -16.85 7.89 -9.43
CA GLN A 353 -17.94 8.77 -9.85
C GLN A 353 -19.32 8.26 -9.41
N GLN A 354 -19.56 6.95 -9.47
CA GLN A 354 -20.80 6.36 -8.97
C GLN A 354 -20.93 6.51 -7.45
N LEU A 355 -19.81 6.41 -6.72
CA LEU A 355 -19.79 6.64 -5.27
C LEU A 355 -20.11 8.08 -4.89
N ARG A 356 -19.60 9.07 -5.65
CA ARG A 356 -19.90 10.49 -5.44
C ARG A 356 -21.38 10.81 -5.63
N ALA A 357 -22.04 10.17 -6.60
CA ALA A 357 -23.45 10.37 -6.89
C ALA A 357 -24.37 9.83 -5.77
N GLY A 358 -23.97 8.78 -5.06
CA GLY A 358 -24.78 8.09 -4.04
C GLY A 358 -24.97 8.78 -2.68
N GLY A 359 -24.77 10.10 -2.57
CA GLY A 359 -25.33 10.91 -1.47
C GLY A 359 -24.46 11.19 -0.24
N SER A 360 -23.79 10.22 0.39
CA SER A 360 -23.09 10.47 1.68
C SER A 360 -21.78 11.27 1.52
N ALA A 361 -21.46 12.15 2.48
CA ALA A 361 -20.19 12.90 2.48
C ALA A 361 -18.99 11.98 2.66
N PHE A 362 -19.16 10.92 3.44
CA PHE A 362 -18.15 9.90 3.67
C PHE A 362 -17.79 9.15 2.38
N MET A 363 -18.77 8.63 1.64
CA MET A 363 -18.52 7.91 0.39
C MET A 363 -17.91 8.80 -0.69
N ALA A 364 -18.29 10.08 -0.75
CA ALA A 364 -17.64 11.06 -1.62
C ALA A 364 -16.18 11.30 -1.21
N GLY A 365 -15.86 11.34 0.08
CA GLY A 365 -14.48 11.48 0.55
C GLY A 365 -13.63 10.24 0.29
N VAL A 366 -14.19 9.03 0.42
CA VAL A 366 -13.51 7.78 -0.01
C VAL A 366 -13.22 7.81 -1.52
N ALA A 367 -14.18 8.28 -2.31
CA ALA A 367 -14.01 8.42 -3.75
C ALA A 367 -12.87 9.38 -4.11
N ASP A 368 -12.79 10.55 -3.46
CA ASP A 368 -11.68 11.48 -3.63
C ASP A 368 -10.35 10.86 -3.21
N TYR A 369 -10.32 10.22 -2.04
CA TYR A 369 -9.13 9.54 -1.54
C TYR A 369 -8.57 8.55 -2.57
N LEU A 370 -9.40 7.68 -3.16
CA LEU A 370 -8.95 6.72 -4.18
C LEU A 370 -8.43 7.39 -5.46
N VAL A 371 -9.10 8.46 -5.92
CA VAL A 371 -8.71 9.20 -7.12
C VAL A 371 -7.34 9.86 -6.97
N ILE A 372 -7.00 10.29 -5.74
CA ILE A 372 -5.74 10.99 -5.40
C ILE A 372 -4.63 10.00 -5.06
N SER A 373 -4.92 9.04 -4.18
CA SER A 373 -3.92 8.10 -3.68
C SER A 373 -3.44 7.13 -4.76
N TYR A 374 -4.29 6.72 -5.70
CA TYR A 374 -3.89 5.78 -6.77
C TYR A 374 -2.69 6.25 -7.61
N PRO A 375 -2.74 7.43 -8.28
CA PRO A 375 -1.59 7.90 -9.04
C PRO A 375 -0.37 8.23 -8.14
N PHE A 376 -0.59 8.63 -6.88
CA PHE A 376 0.49 8.81 -5.91
C PHE A 376 1.20 7.48 -5.59
N PHE A 377 0.45 6.40 -5.35
CA PHE A 377 1.00 5.06 -5.08
C PHE A 377 1.73 4.50 -6.30
N LEU A 378 1.18 4.66 -7.51
CA LEU A 378 1.88 4.27 -8.74
C LEU A 378 3.23 5.00 -8.90
N SER A 379 3.28 6.28 -8.52
CA SER A 379 4.53 7.04 -8.54
C SER A 379 5.46 6.67 -7.38
N SER A 380 4.92 6.12 -6.29
CA SER A 380 5.71 5.65 -5.14
C SER A 380 6.34 4.27 -5.39
N PHE A 381 5.92 3.52 -6.41
CA PHE A 381 6.57 2.25 -6.80
C PHE A 381 8.00 2.43 -7.36
N PHE A 382 8.43 3.68 -7.55
CA PHE A 382 9.84 4.04 -7.70
C PHE A 382 10.67 3.84 -6.43
N PHE A 383 10.04 3.62 -5.28
CA PHE A 383 10.67 3.38 -3.99
C PHE A 383 10.18 2.04 -3.42
N GLN A 384 11.06 1.03 -3.39
CA GLN A 384 10.70 -0.31 -2.93
C GLN A 384 10.25 -0.34 -1.46
N SER A 385 10.78 0.56 -0.64
CA SER A 385 10.41 0.72 0.78
C SER A 385 8.91 1.03 0.99
N TYR A 386 8.25 1.69 0.04
CA TYR A 386 6.80 1.93 0.10
C TYR A 386 5.98 0.69 -0.28
N THR A 387 6.59 -0.29 -0.96
CA THR A 387 5.91 -1.45 -1.54
C THR A 387 6.02 -2.73 -0.73
N ASN A 388 7.10 -2.89 0.05
CA ASN A 388 7.20 -3.96 1.04
C ASN A 388 6.44 -3.64 2.34
N SER A 389 5.89 -2.42 2.45
CA SER A 389 5.23 -1.94 3.66
C SER A 389 3.77 -2.42 3.76
N VAL A 390 3.30 -2.53 5.00
CA VAL A 390 1.88 -2.69 5.39
C VAL A 390 0.96 -1.70 4.68
N VAL A 391 1.46 -0.52 4.31
CA VAL A 391 0.69 0.52 3.62
C VAL A 391 0.15 0.04 2.27
N LEU A 392 0.91 -0.78 1.51
CA LEU A 392 0.44 -1.32 0.24
C LEU A 392 -0.76 -2.25 0.44
N TYR A 393 -0.70 -3.13 1.44
CA TYR A 393 -1.80 -4.03 1.80
C TYR A 393 -3.07 -3.25 2.14
N LEU A 394 -2.95 -2.16 2.91
CA LEU A 394 -4.09 -1.31 3.28
C LEU A 394 -4.68 -0.60 2.06
N PHE A 395 -3.83 -0.06 1.20
CA PHE A 395 -4.27 0.61 -0.02
C PHE A 395 -5.00 -0.34 -0.97
N VAL A 396 -4.43 -1.53 -1.19
CA VAL A 396 -5.04 -2.57 -2.01
C VAL A 396 -6.34 -3.09 -1.39
N LEU A 397 -6.42 -3.20 -0.05
CA LEU A 397 -7.66 -3.54 0.65
C LEU A 397 -8.78 -2.53 0.36
N VAL A 398 -8.51 -1.22 0.42
CA VAL A 398 -9.52 -0.20 0.12
C VAL A 398 -9.96 -0.29 -1.34
N ILE A 399 -9.03 -0.46 -2.28
CA ILE A 399 -9.37 -0.67 -3.71
C ILE A 399 -10.26 -1.89 -3.86
N VAL A 400 -9.85 -3.05 -3.33
CA VAL A 400 -10.59 -4.31 -3.48
C VAL A 400 -11.99 -4.18 -2.90
N VAL A 401 -12.14 -3.63 -1.69
CA VAL A 401 -13.44 -3.40 -1.04
C VAL A 401 -14.33 -2.52 -1.92
N VAL A 402 -13.82 -1.39 -2.42
CA VAL A 402 -14.60 -0.49 -3.29
C VAL A 402 -14.95 -1.15 -4.62
N MET A 403 -13.98 -1.78 -5.29
CA MET A 403 -14.16 -2.34 -6.63
C MET A 403 -15.06 -3.57 -6.65
N TYR A 404 -14.95 -4.44 -5.64
CA TYR A 404 -15.81 -5.62 -5.54
C TYR A 404 -17.22 -5.24 -5.10
N ASP A 405 -17.39 -4.47 -4.03
CA ASP A 405 -18.70 -4.27 -3.44
C ASP A 405 -19.55 -3.25 -4.21
N SER A 406 -18.93 -2.26 -4.88
CA SER A 406 -19.66 -1.33 -5.74
C SER A 406 -20.39 -2.03 -6.89
N LYS A 407 -19.85 -3.14 -7.38
CA LYS A 407 -20.45 -3.95 -8.46
C LYS A 407 -21.72 -4.68 -8.04
N TYR A 408 -21.87 -4.95 -6.74
CA TYR A 408 -23.01 -5.68 -6.19
C TYR A 408 -23.98 -4.76 -5.43
N ARG A 409 -23.87 -3.43 -5.58
CA ARG A 409 -24.91 -2.51 -5.11
C ARG A 409 -26.23 -2.91 -5.76
N LYS A 410 -27.20 -3.29 -4.92
CA LYS A 410 -28.61 -3.24 -5.34
C LYS A 410 -28.91 -1.77 -5.61
N ILE A 411 -29.21 -1.45 -6.87
CA ILE A 411 -29.77 -0.15 -7.25
C ILE A 411 -31.20 -0.10 -6.73
#